data_AF-A0A7C6PWP1-F1
#
_entry.id   AF-A0A7C6PWP1-F1
#
_cell.length_a   1.000
_cell.length_b   1.000
_cell.length_c   1.000
_cell.angle_alpha   90.00
_cell.angle_beta   90.00
_cell.angle_gamma   90.00
#
_symmetry.space_group_name_H-M   'P 1'
#
loop_
_entity.id
_entity.type
_entity.pdbx_description
1 polymer ?
#
loop_
_entity_poly.entity_id
_entity_poly.type
_entity_poly.pdbx_seq_one_letter_code
_entity_poly.pdbx_strand_id
1 'polypeptide(L)'
;MPQVGFKHIRSELEEKMDRRKTRAKRKLKRKRILLIICFVLLGNYLYSYLSLHFKQLAIEKEINAVQLRIEQKKKEIEEIRKEIEWLNSDEYIEQAAREELGMVKPGETVLYFDEKDESN
;
A
#
# COMPACT_ATOMS: atom_id res chain seq x y z
N MET A 1 -75.70 14.69 50.68
CA MET A 1 -74.66 15.49 50.00
C MET A 1 -73.70 14.56 49.26
N PRO A 2 -73.46 14.71 47.94
CA PRO A 2 -72.72 13.74 47.14
C PRO A 2 -71.24 14.17 46.98
N GLN A 3 -70.37 13.77 47.91
CA GLN A 3 -68.92 14.06 47.84
C GLN A 3 -68.07 12.81 47.55
N VAL A 4 -68.68 11.62 47.53
CA VAL A 4 -67.94 10.34 47.49
C VAL A 4 -67.54 9.93 46.07
N GLY A 5 -68.37 10.23 45.06
CA GLY A 5 -68.08 9.89 43.65
C GLY A 5 -66.90 10.66 43.04
N PHE A 6 -66.64 11.89 43.50
CA PHE A 6 -65.58 12.73 42.92
C PHE A 6 -64.17 12.28 43.31
N LYS A 7 -64.00 11.73 44.53
CA LYS A 7 -62.71 11.20 44.99
C LYS A 7 -62.28 9.96 44.21
N HIS A 8 -63.23 9.07 43.89
CA HIS A 8 -62.94 7.85 43.13
C HIS A 8 -62.50 8.15 41.69
N ILE A 9 -63.20 9.07 41.02
CA ILE A 9 -62.86 9.54 39.66
C ILE A 9 -61.46 10.16 39.64
N ARG A 10 -61.11 10.96 40.66
CA ARG A 10 -59.78 11.57 40.78
C ARG A 10 -58.67 10.51 40.96
N SER A 11 -58.88 9.50 41.81
CA SER A 11 -57.89 8.43 42.02
C SER A 11 -57.66 7.60 40.75
N GLU A 12 -58.70 7.32 39.96
CA GLU A 12 -58.54 6.62 38.68
C GLU A 12 -57.75 7.45 37.66
N LEU A 13 -57.99 8.76 37.62
CA LEU A 13 -57.27 9.66 36.72
C LEU A 13 -55.79 9.75 37.08
N GLU A 14 -55.45 9.85 38.37
CA GLU A 14 -54.07 9.84 38.86
C GLU A 14 -53.36 8.51 38.53
N GLU A 15 -54.02 7.37 38.72
CA GLU A 15 -53.47 6.06 38.40
C GLU A 15 -53.31 5.84 36.87
N LYS A 16 -54.26 6.32 36.05
CA LYS A 16 -54.15 6.31 34.57
C LYS A 16 -53.01 7.22 34.10
N MET A 17 -52.81 8.37 34.72
CA MET A 17 -51.71 9.31 34.43
C MET A 17 -50.35 8.70 34.76
N ASP A 18 -50.19 8.04 35.91
CA ASP A 18 -48.93 7.41 36.31
C ASP A 18 -48.58 6.19 35.47
N ARG A 19 -49.59 5.39 35.07
CA ARG A 19 -49.41 4.33 34.06
C ARG A 19 -48.98 4.87 32.70
N ARG A 20 -49.50 6.03 32.27
CA ARG A 20 -49.06 6.69 31.02
C ARG A 20 -47.62 7.21 31.14
N LYS A 21 -47.26 7.87 32.24
CA LYS A 21 -45.89 8.37 32.50
C LYS A 21 -44.87 7.24 32.54
N THR A 22 -45.16 6.13 33.22
CA THR A 22 -44.25 4.97 33.30
C THR A 22 -44.09 4.27 31.96
N ARG A 23 -45.16 4.11 31.16
CA ARG A 23 -45.10 3.60 29.78
C ARG A 23 -44.28 4.52 28.87
N ALA A 24 -44.47 5.84 28.95
CA ALA A 24 -43.70 6.82 28.18
C ALA A 24 -42.20 6.79 28.56
N LYS A 25 -41.87 6.73 29.86
CA LYS A 25 -40.49 6.58 30.36
C LYS A 25 -39.83 5.29 29.85
N ARG A 26 -40.55 4.16 29.82
CA ARG A 26 -40.04 2.89 29.26
C ARG A 26 -39.80 2.97 27.75
N LYS A 27 -40.69 3.61 26.99
CA LYS A 27 -40.49 3.85 25.55
C LYS A 27 -39.27 4.74 25.28
N LEU A 28 -39.08 5.80 26.07
CA LEU A 28 -37.92 6.69 25.94
C LEU A 28 -36.60 5.99 26.28
N LYS A 29 -36.58 5.16 27.33
CA LYS A 29 -35.41 4.30 27.65
C LYS A 29 -35.06 3.35 26.51
N ARG A 30 -36.06 2.68 25.90
CA ARG A 30 -35.82 1.80 24.74
C ARG A 30 -35.26 2.57 23.54
N LYS A 31 -35.83 3.74 23.22
CA LYS A 31 -35.30 4.60 22.14
C LYS A 31 -33.85 5.02 22.40
N ARG A 32 -33.50 5.39 23.64
CA ARG A 32 -32.11 5.72 24.01
C ARG A 32 -31.16 4.53 23.83
N ILE A 33 -31.56 3.34 24.27
CA ILE A 33 -30.75 2.13 24.09
C ILE A 33 -30.54 1.84 22.60
N LEU A 34 -31.60 1.94 21.77
CA LEU A 34 -31.49 1.75 20.33
C LEU A 34 -30.57 2.80 19.67
N LEU A 35 -30.62 4.05 20.12
CA LEU A 35 -29.71 5.10 19.63
C LEU A 35 -28.25 4.81 19.99
N ILE A 36 -27.99 4.34 21.22
CA ILE A 36 -26.63 3.96 21.64
C ILE A 36 -26.12 2.79 20.79
N ILE A 37 -26.94 1.76 20.60
CA ILE A 37 -26.58 0.61 19.74
C ILE A 37 -26.29 1.09 18.31
N CYS A 38 -27.15 1.95 17.75
CA CYS A 38 -26.95 2.49 16.41
C CYS A 38 -25.63 3.28 16.33
N PHE A 39 -25.32 4.09 17.34
CA PHE A 39 -24.08 4.87 17.39
C PHE A 39 -22.84 3.98 17.49
N VAL A 40 -22.89 2.90 18.29
CA VAL A 40 -21.80 1.92 18.41
C VAL A 40 -21.57 1.17 17.11
N LEU A 41 -22.65 0.78 16.41
CA LEU A 41 -22.56 0.13 15.10
C LEU A 41 -21.99 1.08 14.05
N LEU A 42 -22.47 2.33 14.01
CA LEU A 42 -21.96 3.34 13.09
C LEU A 42 -20.48 3.63 13.34
N GLY A 43 -20.08 3.75 14.61
CA GLY A 43 -18.69 3.96 14.99
C GLY A 43 -17.77 2.82 14.58
N ASN A 44 -18.20 1.57 14.79
CA ASN A 44 -17.44 0.39 14.35
C ASN A 44 -17.33 0.32 12.82
N TYR A 45 -18.42 0.62 12.11
CA TYR A 45 -18.42 0.66 10.65
C TYR A 45 -17.43 1.72 10.13
N LEU A 46 -17.48 2.92 10.68
CA LEU A 46 -16.61 4.03 10.28
C LEU A 46 -15.14 3.74 10.59
N TYR A 47 -14.86 3.15 11.76
CA TYR A 47 -13.50 2.72 12.13
C TYR A 47 -12.95 1.65 11.18
N SER A 48 -13.77 0.63 10.87
CA SER A 48 -13.39 -0.44 9.94
C SER A 48 -13.16 0.10 8.54
N TYR A 49 -14.00 1.03 8.09
CA TYR A 49 -13.87 1.68 6.79
C TYR A 49 -12.56 2.48 6.69
N LEU A 50 -12.24 3.32 7.69
CA LEU A 50 -10.98 4.07 7.70
C LEU A 50 -9.76 3.15 7.71
N SER A 51 -9.77 2.09 8.55
CA SER A 51 -8.66 1.14 8.62
C SER A 51 -8.43 0.42 7.28
N LEU A 52 -9.51 0.07 6.57
CA LEU A 52 -9.42 -0.57 5.27
C LEU A 52 -8.83 0.36 4.21
N HIS A 53 -9.24 1.63 4.20
CA HIS A 53 -8.72 2.64 3.27
C HIS A 53 -7.20 2.85 3.42
N PHE A 54 -6.71 2.95 4.66
CA PHE A 54 -5.27 3.09 4.89
C PHE A 54 -4.48 1.85 4.45
N LYS A 55 -5.04 0.65 4.62
CA LYS A 55 -4.41 -0.60 4.13
C LYS A 55 -4.36 -0.65 2.62
N GLN A 56 -5.42 -0.22 1.93
CA GLN A 56 -5.43 -0.18 0.46
C GLN A 56 -4.35 0.75 -0.10
N LEU A 57 -4.22 1.95 0.46
CA LEU A 57 -3.16 2.89 0.06
C LEU A 57 -1.75 2.37 0.32
N ALA A 58 -1.54 1.65 1.43
CA ALA A 58 -0.26 1.02 1.73
C ALA A 58 0.08 -0.08 0.72
N ILE A 59 -0.89 -0.92 0.39
CA ILE A 59 -0.73 -2.01 -0.59
C ILE A 59 -0.43 -1.45 -1.98
N GLU A 60 -1.13 -0.41 -2.43
CA GLU A 60 -0.85 0.23 -3.72
C GLU A 60 0.57 0.80 -3.81
N LYS A 61 1.05 1.43 -2.72
CA LYS A 61 2.44 1.90 -2.65
C LYS A 61 3.44 0.76 -2.73
N GLU A 62 3.15 -0.35 -2.05
CA GLU A 62 4.01 -1.53 -2.08
C GLU A 62 4.05 -2.17 -3.47
N ILE A 63 2.90 -2.27 -4.15
CA ILE A 63 2.81 -2.73 -5.54
C ILE A 63 3.67 -1.85 -6.45
N ASN A 64 3.51 -0.53 -6.37
CA ASN A 64 4.29 0.40 -7.21
C ASN A 64 5.79 0.29 -6.93
N ALA A 65 6.19 0.16 -5.66
CA ALA A 65 7.59 -0.01 -5.30
C ALA A 65 8.18 -1.34 -5.83
N VAL A 66 7.42 -2.43 -5.76
CA VAL A 66 7.83 -3.74 -6.30
C VAL A 66 7.92 -3.68 -7.83
N GLN A 67 6.95 -3.05 -8.51
CA GLN A 67 6.97 -2.87 -9.96
C GLN A 67 8.19 -2.07 -10.42
N LEU A 68 8.52 -0.99 -9.71
CA LEU A 68 9.71 -0.19 -10.02
C LEU A 68 11.00 -1.01 -9.88
N ARG A 69 11.10 -1.84 -8.82
CA ARG A 69 12.25 -2.76 -8.64
C ARG A 69 12.35 -3.78 -9.76
N ILE A 70 11.22 -4.33 -10.22
CA ILE A 70 11.19 -5.26 -11.35
C ILE A 70 11.70 -4.55 -12.61
N GLU A 71 11.26 -3.32 -12.87
CA GLU A 71 11.71 -2.57 -14.05
C GLU A 71 13.21 -2.26 -14.00
N GLN A 72 13.72 -1.84 -12.84
CA GLN A 72 15.14 -1.62 -12.62
C GLN A 72 15.96 -2.89 -12.86
N LYS A 73 15.52 -4.03 -12.29
CA LYS A 73 16.19 -5.32 -12.49
C LYS A 73 16.15 -5.78 -13.94
N LYS A 74 15.06 -5.50 -14.67
CA LYS A 74 14.98 -5.79 -16.11
C LYS A 74 15.99 -4.97 -16.92
N LYS A 75 16.14 -3.68 -16.60
CA LYS A 75 17.13 -2.81 -17.24
C LYS A 75 18.55 -3.30 -16.97
N GLU A 76 18.86 -3.63 -15.72
CA GLU A 76 20.15 -4.21 -15.31
C GLU A 76 20.45 -5.51 -16.07
N ILE A 77 19.47 -6.40 -16.22
CA ILE A 77 19.62 -7.63 -17.02
C ILE A 77 19.90 -7.31 -18.50
N GLU A 78 19.23 -6.32 -19.06
CA GLU A 78 19.44 -5.92 -20.46
C GLU A 78 20.83 -5.33 -20.68
N GLU A 79 21.31 -4.48 -19.76
CA GLU A 79 22.66 -3.91 -19.78
C GLU A 79 23.73 -4.99 -19.70
N ILE A 80 23.61 -5.91 -18.73
CA ILE A 80 24.55 -7.04 -18.58
C ILE A 80 24.54 -7.92 -19.84
N ARG A 81 23.38 -8.16 -20.46
CA ARG A 81 23.31 -8.93 -21.71
C ARG A 81 24.05 -8.24 -22.85
N LYS A 82 23.89 -6.92 -23.00
CA LYS A 82 24.62 -6.15 -24.02
C LYS A 82 26.12 -6.19 -23.77
N GLU A 83 26.54 -6.11 -22.52
CA GLU A 83 27.95 -6.23 -22.14
C GLU A 83 28.50 -7.61 -22.50
N ILE A 84 27.77 -8.68 -22.18
CA ILE A 84 28.15 -10.05 -22.59
C ILE A 84 28.24 -10.17 -24.10
N GLU A 85 27.27 -9.64 -24.85
CA GLU A 85 27.29 -9.68 -26.33
C GLU A 85 28.51 -8.93 -26.89
N TRP A 86 28.83 -7.76 -26.34
CA TRP A 86 30.00 -6.98 -26.74
C TRP A 86 31.31 -7.70 -26.42
N LEU A 87 31.45 -8.25 -25.20
CA LEU A 87 32.62 -9.01 -24.78
C LEU A 87 32.83 -10.29 -25.62
N ASN A 88 31.75 -10.85 -26.17
CA ASN A 88 31.83 -12.02 -27.07
C ASN A 88 31.91 -11.64 -28.56
N SER A 89 31.96 -10.35 -28.89
CA SER A 89 32.12 -9.93 -30.28
C SER A 89 33.53 -10.22 -30.78
N ASP A 90 33.65 -10.60 -32.05
CA ASP A 90 34.95 -10.85 -32.70
C ASP A 90 35.88 -9.64 -32.58
N GLU A 91 35.32 -8.44 -32.57
CA GLU A 91 36.04 -7.17 -32.49
C GLU A 91 36.70 -6.97 -31.11
N TYR A 92 35.97 -7.26 -30.03
CA TYR A 92 36.55 -7.25 -28.69
C TYR A 92 37.54 -8.40 -28.49
N ILE A 93 37.23 -9.60 -28.99
CA ILE A 93 38.14 -10.76 -28.91
C ILE A 93 39.46 -10.47 -29.64
N GLU A 94 39.39 -9.86 -30.82
CA GLU A 94 40.57 -9.45 -31.58
C GLU A 94 41.36 -8.36 -30.85
N GLN A 95 40.68 -7.36 -30.29
CA GLN A 95 41.33 -6.32 -29.50
C GLN A 95 42.05 -6.91 -28.28
N ALA A 96 41.38 -7.75 -27.49
CA ALA A 96 41.98 -8.43 -26.34
C ALA A 96 43.15 -9.34 -26.76
N ALA A 97 43.02 -10.06 -27.87
CA ALA A 97 44.10 -10.90 -28.40
C ALA A 97 45.34 -10.06 -28.81
N ARG A 98 45.14 -8.88 -29.41
CA ARG A 98 46.24 -7.97 -29.79
C ARG A 98 46.88 -7.30 -28.57
N GLU A 99 46.08 -6.80 -27.64
CA GLU A 99 46.53 -6.00 -26.49
C GLU A 99 47.08 -6.85 -25.34
N GLU A 100 46.38 -7.93 -24.97
CA GLU A 100 46.76 -8.75 -23.81
C GLU A 100 47.70 -9.89 -24.17
N LEU A 101 47.53 -10.48 -25.36
CA LEU A 101 48.29 -11.66 -25.79
C LEU A 101 49.33 -11.36 -26.88
N GLY A 102 49.35 -10.14 -27.42
CA GLY A 102 50.26 -9.76 -28.52
C GLY A 102 50.05 -10.59 -29.79
N MET A 103 48.88 -11.21 -29.96
CA MET A 103 48.56 -12.05 -31.11
C MET A 103 48.25 -11.18 -32.32
N VAL A 104 48.70 -11.63 -33.50
CA VAL A 104 48.43 -11.00 -34.80
C VAL A 104 47.85 -12.02 -35.76
N LYS A 105 47.05 -11.57 -36.72
CA LYS A 105 46.48 -12.48 -37.72
C LYS A 105 47.57 -13.02 -38.66
N PRO A 106 47.38 -14.23 -39.23
CA PRO A 106 48.32 -14.77 -40.23
C PRO A 106 48.48 -13.80 -41.40
N GLY A 107 49.70 -13.26 -41.60
CA GLY A 107 50.02 -12.30 -42.66
C GLY A 107 50.21 -10.84 -42.18
N GLU A 108 50.02 -10.55 -40.89
CA GLU A 108 50.33 -9.24 -40.29
C GLU A 108 51.74 -9.23 -39.66
N THR A 109 52.43 -8.08 -39.68
CA THR A 109 53.78 -7.90 -39.12
C THR A 109 53.72 -7.00 -37.88
N VAL A 110 54.28 -7.46 -36.75
CA VAL A 110 54.40 -6.66 -35.53
C VAL A 110 55.51 -5.62 -35.69
N LEU A 111 55.18 -4.33 -35.53
CA LEU A 111 56.15 -3.24 -35.51
C LEU A 111 56.53 -2.92 -34.06
N TYR A 112 57.78 -3.14 -33.70
CA TYR A 112 58.35 -2.70 -32.42
C TYR A 112 59.03 -1.35 -32.65
N PHE A 113 58.60 -0.31 -31.92
CA PHE A 113 59.31 0.96 -31.89
C PHE A 113 60.35 0.88 -30.78
N ASP A 114 61.61 0.71 -31.16
CA ASP A 114 62.74 0.80 -30.22
C ASP A 114 63.03 2.29 -29.99
N GLU A 115 62.85 2.79 -28.77
CA GLU A 115 63.12 4.19 -28.36
C GLU A 115 64.63 4.50 -28.28
N LYS A 116 65.41 4.04 -29.25
CA LYS A 116 66.88 4.17 -29.21
C LYS A 116 67.47 4.80 -30.47
N ASP A 117 66.82 5.84 -30.98
CA ASP A 117 67.35 6.70 -32.05
C ASP A 117 67.46 8.18 -31.62
N GLU A 118 67.79 8.44 -30.34
CA GLU A 118 68.35 9.75 -29.93
C GLU A 118 69.61 9.57 -29.06
N SER A 119 70.76 9.29 -29.69
CA SER A 119 72.05 9.79 -29.17
C SER A 119 73.16 9.77 -30.23
N ASN A 120 73.41 10.97 -30.77
CA ASN A 120 74.66 11.52 -31.34
C ASN A 120 75.33 10.82 -32.53
#